data_AF-A0A963LRT9-F1
#
_entry.id   AF-A0A963LRT9-F1
#
_cell.length_a   1.000
_cell.length_b   1.000
_cell.length_c   1.000
_cell.angle_alpha   90.00
_cell.angle_beta   90.00
_cell.angle_gamma   90.00
#
_symmetry.space_group_name_H-M   'P 1'
#
loop_
_entity.id
_entity.type
_entity.pdbx_description
1 polymer ?
#
loop_
_entity_poly.entity_id
_entity_poly.type
_entity_poly.pdbx_seq_one_letter_code
_entity_poly.pdbx_strand_id
1 'polypeptide(L)' 'MTKTRGTQILTLTGLRFAANLGILDFEKTGPQPIQVDAELNLGAQDLHPEDDEINHVLDYRKIR' A
#
# COMPACT_ATOMS: atom_id res chain seq x y z
N MET A 1 29.01 -13.03 -0.36
CA MET A 1 28.66 -11.76 -1.03
C MET A 1 27.73 -10.99 -0.09
N THR A 2 28.12 -9.80 0.37
CA THR A 2 27.29 -8.98 1.27
C THR A 2 26.25 -8.24 0.44
N LYS A 3 24.99 -8.67 0.52
CA LYS A 3 23.88 -7.96 -0.14
C LYS A 3 23.63 -6.63 0.58
N THR A 4 23.66 -5.54 -0.16
CA THR A 4 23.30 -4.21 0.36
C THR A 4 21.81 -4.22 0.68
N ARG A 5 21.43 -3.93 1.93
CA ARG A 5 20.03 -3.85 2.36
C ARG A 5 19.58 -2.40 2.41
N GLY A 6 18.37 -2.14 1.94
CA GLY A 6 17.74 -0.82 1.96
C GLY A 6 16.31 -0.92 2.45
N THR A 7 15.81 0.14 3.06
CA THR A 7 14.43 0.18 3.53
C THR A 7 13.50 0.42 2.34
N GLN A 8 12.54 -0.48 2.13
CA GLN A 8 11.52 -0.30 1.09
C GLN A 8 10.22 0.15 1.74
N ILE A 9 9.74 1.33 1.34
CA ILE A 9 8.45 1.89 1.78
C ILE A 9 7.55 1.94 0.56
N LEU A 10 6.40 1.29 0.65
CA LEU A 10 5.35 1.36 -0.36
C LEU A 10 4.30 2.38 0.09
N THR A 11 4.18 3.47 -0.64
CA THR A 11 3.17 4.50 -0.39
C THR A 11 1.98 4.29 -1.34
N LEU A 12 0.80 4.06 -0.78
CA LEU A 12 -0.47 3.97 -1.49
C LEU A 12 -1.20 5.30 -1.30
N THR A 13 -1.34 6.08 -2.37
CA THR A 13 -2.03 7.37 -2.33
C THR A 13 -3.34 7.34 -3.11
N GLY A 14 -4.33 8.08 -2.65
CA GLY A 14 -5.58 8.29 -3.36
C GLY A 14 -6.52 7.08 -3.37
N LEU A 15 -6.43 6.18 -2.37
CA LEU A 15 -7.36 5.06 -2.27
C LEU A 15 -8.77 5.58 -1.96
N ARG A 16 -9.74 5.29 -2.83
CA ARG A 16 -11.12 5.77 -2.68
C ARG A 16 -12.01 4.66 -2.13
N PHE A 17 -12.59 4.90 -0.96
CA PHE A 17 -13.55 3.97 -0.32
C PHE A 17 -14.91 4.64 -0.19
N ALA A 18 -15.97 3.83 -0.22
CA ALA A 18 -17.30 4.24 0.16
C ALA A 18 -17.52 3.78 1.61
N ALA A 19 -17.64 4.71 2.56
CA ALA A 19 -17.75 4.41 3.98
C ALA A 19 -18.87 5.24 4.61
N ASN A 20 -19.58 4.67 5.57
CA ASN A 20 -20.58 5.38 6.36
C ASN A 20 -19.85 6.04 7.53
N LEU A 21 -19.68 7.36 7.50
CA LEU A 21 -18.91 8.10 8.50
C LEU A 21 -19.73 9.29 8.99
N GLY A 22 -19.97 9.38 10.29
CA GLY A 22 -20.63 10.53 10.89
C GLY A 22 -21.45 10.16 12.11
N ILE A 23 -22.07 11.18 12.70
CA ILE A 23 -22.84 11.06 13.94
C ILE A 23 -24.36 11.13 13.67
N LEU A 24 -24.76 11.71 12.55
CA LEU A 24 -26.15 11.87 12.14
C LEU A 24 -26.68 10.56 11.52
N ASP A 25 -27.99 10.31 11.66
CA ASP A 25 -28.59 9.05 11.22
C ASP A 25 -28.47 8.81 9.70
N PHE A 26 -28.45 9.88 8.89
CA PHE A 26 -28.23 9.78 7.45
C PHE A 26 -26.76 9.49 7.08
N GLU A 27 -25.80 9.86 7.93
CA GLU A 27 -24.37 9.60 7.73
C GLU A 27 -23.99 8.16 8.08
N LYS A 28 -24.73 7.54 9.02
CA LYS A 28 -24.58 6.12 9.37
C LYS A 28 -25.18 5.18 8.32
N THR A 29 -26.14 5.68 7.55
CA THR A 29 -26.92 4.88 6.58
C THR A 29 -26.50 5.09 5.14
N GLY A 30 -25.98 6.27 4.79
CA GLY A 30 -25.50 6.59 3.45
C GLY A 30 -23.98 6.44 3.29
N PRO A 31 -23.49 5.69 2.28
CA PRO A 31 -22.06 5.62 2.00
C PRO A 31 -21.53 6.94 1.44
N GLN A 32 -20.47 7.46 2.06
CA GLN A 32 -19.77 8.67 1.65
C GLN A 32 -18.39 8.31 1.04
N PRO A 33 -17.95 9.01 -0.02
CA PRO A 33 -16.64 8.79 -0.60
C PRO A 33 -15.55 9.35 0.34
N ILE A 34 -14.63 8.49 0.77
CA ILE A 34 -13.44 8.88 1.53
C ILE A 34 -12.18 8.59 0.71
N GLN A 35 -11.17 9.43 0.87
CA GLN A 35 -9.84 9.22 0.31
C GLN A 35 -8.90 8.86 1.46
N VAL A 36 -8.18 7.75 1.29
CA VAL A 36 -7.22 7.23 2.27
C VAL A 36 -5.86 7.14 1.61
N ASP A 37 -4.85 7.61 2.32
CA ASP A 37 -3.45 7.37 2.00
C ASP A 37 -2.89 6.40 3.05
N ALA A 38 -2.10 5.44 2.62
CA ALA A 38 -1.50 4.43 3.48
C ALA A 38 -0.03 4.20 3.12
N GLU A 39 0.82 4.07 4.14
CA GLU A 39 2.23 3.71 3.97
C GLU A 39 2.48 2.32 4.55
N LEU A 40 3.04 1.44 3.75
CA LEU A 40 3.48 0.12 4.15
C LEU A 40 5.01 0.08 4.17
N ASN A 41 5.59 0.02 5.37
CA ASN A 41 7.02 -0.15 5.55
C ASN A 41 7.38 -1.65 5.50
N LEU A 42 8.08 -2.07 4.45
CA LEU A 42 8.46 -3.46 4.20
C LEU A 42 9.82 -3.82 4.86
N GLY A 43 10.38 -2.90 5.64
CA GLY A 43 11.65 -3.09 6.34
C GLY A 43 12.86 -3.15 5.40
N ALA A 44 13.95 -3.71 5.91
CA ALA A 44 15.20 -3.86 5.18
C ALA A 44 15.10 -5.01 4.16
N GLN A 45 14.94 -4.65 2.89
CA GLN A 45 14.95 -5.56 1.75
C GLN A 45 16.32 -5.55 1.09
N ASP A 46 16.70 -6.67 0.46
CA ASP A 46 17.92 -6.71 -0.34
C ASP A 46 17.74 -5.78 -1.56
N LEU A 47 18.64 -4.81 -1.75
CA LEU A 47 18.56 -3.79 -2.81
C LEU A 47 18.84 -4.35 -4.21
N HIS A 48 19.39 -5.56 -4.26
CA HIS A 48 19.71 -6.25 -5.49
C HIS A 48 18.95 -7.57 -5.50
N PRO A 49 18.20 -7.88 -6.58
CA PRO A 49 17.74 -9.24 -6.82
C PRO A 49 18.97 -10.17 -6.78
N GLU A 50 18.86 -11.31 -6.10
CA GLU A 50 19.92 -12.33 -6.12
C GLU A 50 20.05 -12.96 -7.52
N ASP A 51 18.97 -12.90 -8.30
CA ASP A 51 18.87 -13.19 -9.74
C ASP A 51 18.01 -12.11 -10.39
N ASP A 52 18.38 -11.62 -11.58
CA ASP A 52 17.64 -10.64 -12.42
C ASP A 52 16.29 -11.20 -12.94
N GLU A 53 15.56 -11.95 -12.13
CA GLU A 53 14.26 -12.52 -12.45
C GLU A 53 13.12 -11.62 -11.95
N ILE A 54 12.27 -11.21 -12.89
CA ILE A 54 11.04 -10.41 -12.66
C ILE A 54 10.05 -11.02 -11.65
N ASN A 55 10.25 -12.29 -11.27
CA ASN A 55 9.45 -13.03 -10.28
C ASN A 55 9.73 -12.60 -8.82
N HIS A 56 10.88 -11.95 -8.55
CA HIS A 56 11.23 -11.45 -7.21
C HIS A 56 10.89 -9.97 -7.00
N VAL A 57 10.40 -9.29 -8.04
CA VAL A 57 9.95 -7.90 -7.94
C VAL A 57 8.58 -7.88 -7.27
N LEU A 58 8.43 -7.04 -6.25
CA LEU A 58 7.17 -6.83 -5.54
C LEU A 58 6.07 -6.45 -6.55
N ASP A 59 5.14 -7.36 -6.79
CA ASP A 59 4.09 -7.18 -7.80
C ASP A 59 3.01 -6.21 -7.30
N TYR A 60 3.28 -4.91 -7.47
CA TYR A 60 2.40 -3.80 -7.10
C TYR A 60 1.06 -3.80 -7.86
N ARG A 61 0.91 -4.64 -8.91
CA ARG A 61 -0.35 -4.79 -9.66
C ARG A 61 -1.40 -5.61 -8.91
N LYS A 62 -0.99 -6.41 -7.92
CA LYS A 62 -1.90 -7.15 -7.04
C LYS A 62 -2.55 -6.28 -5.97
N ILE A 63 -2.13 -5.02 -5.84
CA ILE A 63 -2.67 -4.03 -4.90
C ILE A 63 -3.56 -3.04 -5.68
N ARG A 64 -4.45 -3.55 -6.53
CA ARG A 64 -5.48 -2.78 -7.23
C ARG A 64 -6.85 -3.37 -6.96
#